data_AF-A0A523VHW6-F1
#
_entry.id   AF-A0A523VHW6-F1
#
_cell.length_a   1.000
_cell.length_b   1.000
_cell.length_c   1.000
_cell.angle_alpha   90.00
_cell.angle_beta   90.00
_cell.angle_gamma   90.00
#
_symmetry.space_group_name_H-M   'P 1'
#
loop_
_entity.id
_entity.type
_entity.pdbx_description
1 polymer ?
#
loop_
_entity_poly.entity_id
_entity_poly.type
_entity_poly.pdbx_seq_one_letter_code
_entity_poly.pdbx_strand_id
1 'polypeptide(L)'
;MSRLKMNKCVYAAKVLVLGLLSAQVLATIQVYLSNADLYDTLMVIKDAGYLPIPNERIIHRLHEFSPAFFGGLFFTLSVGAGLSILSLAAAWIWDRVLFRNKVLLVVILLLWIGCIVVVNRGGFCPMVTSYFLVIPPVVWSAALRWMPAQAKQGAWVNRMVHFIPIALLAVLWTSQMDSHLFSDIRDHLLLSNAIGKKVNDFYYKYTLYPAEVFKSLDQKILKTCSIESIREQSIMPYLERGLLNHDYLIVSGDATVDLRITQEDNVLVFENEERAILRAPVKAFVSRPGRVLKEFSQKSDLYAFFRQFTFFSLLIGFPITLYIFLYALFCLVLRVFLDSLTSSVIASLLCFLLGIALLGHLHHSTEKKIEVKDLADTVESERWQERVAALKFIGENGLDLGDFQGYKGMLKSPHIAERYWLARVLGVSRRPETYPDLLAILDDPHPNVVSMAFYALGQRGDMRAIREIRERIETSDDWYNQWYAYKALRALGWKQSRLR
;
A
#
# COMPACT_ATOMS: atom_id res chain seq x y z
N MET A 1 30.27 9.17 34.09
CA MET A 1 30.70 9.72 32.77
C MET A 1 30.27 8.89 31.53
N SER A 2 29.87 7.61 31.67
CA SER A 2 29.47 6.73 30.54
C SER A 2 28.03 6.95 30.01
N ARG A 3 27.03 7.15 30.88
CA ARG A 3 25.61 7.34 30.47
C ARG A 3 25.36 8.59 29.61
N LEU A 4 26.01 9.73 29.94
CA LEU A 4 25.88 10.98 29.18
C LEU A 4 26.49 10.90 27.78
N LYS A 5 27.52 10.07 27.57
CA LYS A 5 28.15 9.84 26.27
C LYS A 5 27.32 8.88 25.40
N MET A 6 26.65 7.89 26.03
CA MET A 6 25.79 6.91 25.34
C MET A 6 24.60 7.55 24.63
N ASN A 7 23.98 8.58 25.22
CA ASN A 7 22.79 9.23 24.67
C ASN A 7 23.04 9.97 23.34
N LYS A 8 24.27 10.39 23.00
CA LYS A 8 24.51 11.21 21.80
C LYS A 8 24.16 10.51 20.47
N CYS A 9 24.47 9.22 20.31
CA CYS A 9 24.22 8.50 19.06
C CYS A 9 22.85 7.81 19.01
N VAL A 10 22.22 7.57 20.16
CA VAL A 10 21.04 6.70 20.26
C VAL A 10 19.76 7.49 20.58
N TYR A 11 19.85 8.78 20.98
CA TYR A 11 18.65 9.52 21.37
C TYR A 11 17.62 9.62 20.25
N ALA A 12 18.04 9.87 19.00
CA ALA A 12 17.14 9.96 17.86
C ALA A 12 16.34 8.67 17.70
N ALA A 13 17.00 7.51 17.71
CA ALA A 13 16.34 6.21 17.65
C ALA A 13 15.38 5.99 18.83
N LYS A 14 15.77 6.33 20.07
CA LYS A 14 14.88 6.24 21.25
C LYS A 14 13.62 7.09 21.10
N VAL A 15 13.77 8.32 20.61
CA VAL A 15 12.64 9.23 20.37
C VAL A 15 11.72 8.65 19.30
N LEU A 16 12.28 8.16 18.19
CA LEU A 16 11.50 7.52 17.13
C LEU A 16 10.76 6.28 17.63
N VAL A 17 11.35 5.46 18.51
CA VAL A 17 10.63 4.33 19.13
C VAL A 17 9.37 4.80 19.87
N LEU A 18 9.43 5.87 20.66
CA LEU A 18 8.24 6.39 21.34
C LEU A 18 7.18 6.89 20.35
N GLY A 19 7.60 7.56 19.28
CA GLY A 19 6.71 8.00 18.21
C GLY A 19 6.03 6.83 17.49
N LEU A 20 6.80 5.81 17.12
CA LEU A 20 6.30 4.59 16.47
C LEU A 20 5.39 3.76 17.40
N LEU A 21 5.69 3.67 18.68
CA LEU A 21 4.80 3.00 19.65
C LEU A 21 3.47 3.74 19.79
N SER A 22 3.51 5.07 19.84
CA SER A 22 2.29 5.90 19.88
C SER A 22 1.48 5.73 18.59
N ALA A 23 2.16 5.71 17.44
CA ALA A 23 1.54 5.47 16.14
C ALA A 23 0.93 4.07 16.06
N GLN A 24 1.58 3.04 16.61
CA GLN A 24 1.08 1.67 16.59
C GLN A 24 -0.23 1.50 17.35
N VAL A 25 -0.39 2.19 18.49
CA VAL A 25 -1.65 2.20 19.23
C VAL A 25 -2.77 2.81 18.37
N LEU A 26 -2.54 4.00 17.81
CA LEU A 26 -3.51 4.67 16.95
C LEU A 26 -3.84 3.87 15.69
N ALA A 27 -2.83 3.31 15.03
CA ALA A 27 -2.97 2.52 13.83
C ALA A 27 -3.74 1.23 14.06
N THR A 28 -3.49 0.54 15.18
CA THR A 28 -4.25 -0.65 15.54
C THR A 28 -5.72 -0.31 15.74
N ILE A 29 -6.03 0.78 16.46
CA ILE A 29 -7.41 1.25 16.67
C ILE A 29 -8.06 1.60 15.33
N GLN A 30 -7.38 2.36 14.47
CA GLN A 30 -7.91 2.77 13.18
C GLN A 30 -8.25 1.59 12.28
N VAL A 31 -7.35 0.61 12.15
CA VAL A 31 -7.60 -0.59 11.33
C VAL A 31 -8.70 -1.43 11.96
N TYR A 32 -8.76 -1.55 13.29
CA TYR A 32 -9.83 -2.27 13.97
C TYR A 32 -11.22 -1.67 13.67
N LEU A 33 -11.36 -0.35 13.78
CA LEU A 33 -12.61 0.35 13.48
C LEU A 33 -13.00 0.19 12.01
N SER A 34 -12.04 0.31 11.08
CA SER A 34 -12.31 0.10 9.66
C SER A 34 -12.68 -1.36 9.34
N ASN A 35 -12.10 -2.34 10.03
CA ASN A 35 -12.45 -3.73 9.83
C ASN A 35 -13.88 -4.02 10.32
N ALA A 36 -14.30 -3.41 11.42
CA ALA A 36 -15.66 -3.52 11.94
C ALA A 36 -16.68 -2.93 10.95
N ASP A 37 -16.42 -1.72 10.44
CA ASP A 37 -17.24 -1.08 9.40
C ASP A 37 -17.32 -1.91 8.11
N LEU A 38 -16.18 -2.48 7.68
CA LEU A 38 -16.14 -3.38 6.55
C LEU A 38 -16.97 -4.65 6.80
N TYR A 39 -16.91 -5.22 8.01
CA TYR A 39 -17.70 -6.39 8.37
C TYR A 39 -19.20 -6.10 8.22
N ASP A 40 -19.68 -5.00 8.79
CA ASP A 40 -21.09 -4.61 8.72
C ASP A 40 -21.53 -4.39 7.27
N THR A 41 -20.69 -3.71 6.48
CA THR A 41 -20.92 -3.51 5.03
C THR A 41 -21.06 -4.84 4.27
N LEU A 42 -20.19 -5.80 4.56
CA LEU A 42 -20.18 -7.10 3.89
C LEU A 42 -21.34 -7.99 4.32
N MET A 43 -21.80 -7.88 5.57
CA MET A 43 -23.00 -8.54 6.05
C MET A 43 -24.23 -8.01 5.31
N VAL A 44 -24.36 -6.69 5.14
CA VAL A 44 -25.45 -6.09 4.35
C VAL A 44 -25.41 -6.55 2.88
N ILE A 45 -24.22 -6.65 2.28
CA ILE A 45 -24.04 -7.17 0.92
C ILE A 45 -24.49 -8.64 0.82
N LYS A 46 -24.08 -9.47 1.80
CA LYS A 46 -24.45 -10.88 1.88
C LYS A 46 -25.96 -11.05 2.04
N ASP A 47 -26.57 -10.30 2.96
CA ASP A 47 -28.01 -10.38 3.25
C ASP A 47 -28.87 -9.92 2.05
N ALA A 48 -28.34 -9.02 1.21
CA ALA A 48 -28.93 -8.65 -0.06
C ALA A 48 -28.75 -9.70 -1.19
N GLY A 49 -28.09 -10.83 -0.89
CA GLY A 49 -27.89 -11.96 -1.80
C GLY A 49 -26.70 -11.81 -2.74
N TYR A 50 -25.80 -10.84 -2.51
CA TYR A 50 -24.59 -10.66 -3.31
C TYR A 50 -23.40 -11.43 -2.71
N LEU A 51 -22.37 -11.66 -3.53
CA LEU A 51 -21.12 -12.28 -3.08
C LEU A 51 -20.28 -11.25 -2.29
N PRO A 52 -20.07 -11.40 -0.97
CA PRO A 52 -19.18 -10.54 -0.22
C PRO A 52 -17.71 -10.84 -0.56
N ILE A 53 -16.86 -9.81 -0.60
CA ILE A 53 -15.41 -9.93 -0.76
C ILE A 53 -14.72 -9.11 0.34
N PRO A 54 -14.03 -9.75 1.30
CA PRO A 54 -13.78 -11.17 1.39
C PRO A 54 -15.04 -12.00 1.70
N ASN A 55 -15.01 -13.28 1.33
CA ASN A 55 -16.08 -14.23 1.53
C ASN A 55 -16.25 -14.63 3.02
N GLU A 56 -17.24 -15.46 3.29
CA GLU A 56 -17.61 -15.89 4.65
C GLU A 56 -16.50 -16.64 5.40
N ARG A 57 -15.56 -17.27 4.70
CA ARG A 57 -14.44 -17.99 5.34
C ARG A 57 -13.44 -17.04 6.00
N ILE A 58 -13.41 -15.79 5.56
CA ILE A 58 -12.46 -14.78 6.02
C ILE A 58 -13.15 -13.63 6.76
N ILE A 59 -14.42 -13.32 6.45
CA ILE A 59 -15.14 -12.17 7.01
C ILE A 59 -15.06 -12.11 8.54
N HIS A 60 -15.14 -13.26 9.23
CA HIS A 60 -15.05 -13.35 10.68
C HIS A 60 -13.70 -12.89 11.25
N ARG A 61 -12.62 -12.99 10.46
CA ARG A 61 -11.28 -12.53 10.85
C ARG A 61 -11.19 -11.01 10.95
N LEU A 62 -12.12 -10.26 10.36
CA LEU A 62 -12.13 -8.79 10.44
C LEU A 62 -12.22 -8.28 11.89
N HIS A 63 -12.95 -9.00 12.75
CA HIS A 63 -13.06 -8.66 14.18
C HIS A 63 -11.86 -9.11 15.04
N GLU A 64 -10.94 -9.91 14.49
CA GLU A 64 -9.78 -10.33 15.24
C GLU A 64 -8.85 -9.15 15.51
N PHE A 65 -8.17 -9.18 16.67
CA PHE A 65 -7.17 -8.18 17.00
C PHE A 65 -5.93 -8.26 16.10
N SER A 66 -5.55 -9.48 15.68
CA SER A 66 -4.31 -9.71 14.92
C SER A 66 -4.26 -8.94 13.60
N PRO A 67 -5.29 -8.98 12.72
CA PRO A 67 -5.29 -8.18 11.51
C PRO A 67 -5.24 -6.69 11.74
N ALA A 68 -5.90 -6.19 12.80
CA ALA A 68 -5.82 -4.78 13.16
C ALA A 68 -4.41 -4.37 13.60
N PHE A 69 -3.78 -5.17 14.47
CA PHE A 69 -2.43 -4.90 14.98
C PHE A 69 -1.38 -4.98 13.86
N PHE A 70 -1.37 -6.07 13.09
CA PHE A 70 -0.38 -6.28 12.03
C PHE A 70 -0.65 -5.39 10.82
N GLY A 71 -1.91 -5.13 10.48
CA GLY A 71 -2.28 -4.12 9.49
C GLY A 71 -1.86 -2.71 9.92
N GLY A 72 -1.99 -2.39 11.22
CA GLY A 72 -1.58 -1.12 11.80
C GLY A 72 -0.08 -0.81 11.62
N LEU A 73 0.78 -1.83 11.49
CA LEU A 73 2.20 -1.63 11.21
C LEU A 73 2.43 -0.83 9.93
N PHE A 74 1.53 -0.92 8.94
CA PHE A 74 1.61 -0.10 7.72
C PHE A 74 1.59 1.39 8.05
N PHE A 75 0.61 1.86 8.84
CA PHE A 75 0.51 3.27 9.23
C PHE A 75 1.63 3.67 10.19
N THR A 76 2.05 2.79 11.08
CA THR A 76 3.19 3.01 11.98
C THR A 76 4.48 3.27 11.21
N LEU A 77 4.80 2.41 10.24
CA LEU A 77 6.02 2.51 9.45
C LEU A 77 5.95 3.57 8.35
N SER A 78 4.75 4.05 8.00
CA SER A 78 4.55 5.17 7.07
C SER A 78 4.29 6.48 7.80
N VAL A 79 3.02 6.83 8.04
CA VAL A 79 2.58 8.07 8.71
C VAL A 79 3.27 8.26 10.06
N GLY A 80 3.34 7.21 10.89
CA GLY A 80 3.98 7.25 12.20
C GLY A 80 5.46 7.62 12.11
N ALA A 81 6.19 6.97 11.21
CA ALA A 81 7.59 7.27 10.92
C ALA A 81 7.77 8.70 10.40
N GLY A 82 6.95 9.11 9.42
CA GLY A 82 6.97 10.45 8.84
C GLY A 82 6.74 11.55 9.88
N LEU A 83 5.66 11.44 10.66
CA LEU A 83 5.34 12.39 11.74
C LEU A 83 6.42 12.42 12.82
N SER A 84 6.99 11.26 13.17
CA SER A 84 8.05 11.19 14.17
C SER A 84 9.33 11.87 13.70
N ILE A 85 9.73 11.69 12.43
CA ILE A 85 10.88 12.39 11.86
C ILE A 85 10.64 13.90 11.78
N LEU A 86 9.48 14.33 11.26
CA LEU A 86 9.14 15.74 11.15
C LEU A 86 9.15 16.43 12.52
N SER A 87 8.60 15.78 13.54
CA SER A 87 8.54 16.29 14.91
C SER A 87 9.93 16.35 15.56
N LEU A 88 10.76 15.32 15.34
CA LEU A 88 12.15 15.31 15.81
C LEU A 88 12.98 16.41 15.12
N ALA A 89 12.82 16.58 13.81
CA ALA A 89 13.49 17.61 13.04
C ALA A 89 13.07 19.01 13.49
N ALA A 90 11.76 19.24 13.70
CA ALA A 90 11.25 20.52 14.19
C ALA A 90 11.79 20.84 15.60
N ALA A 91 11.79 19.86 16.52
CA ALA A 91 12.35 20.03 17.87
C ALA A 91 13.85 20.34 17.81
N TRP A 92 14.58 19.67 16.93
CA TRP A 92 16.01 19.89 16.72
C TRP A 92 16.30 21.28 16.13
N ILE A 93 15.55 21.71 15.11
CA ILE A 93 15.70 23.04 14.50
C ILE A 93 15.44 24.12 15.55
N TRP A 94 14.36 23.97 16.33
CA TRP A 94 14.01 24.92 17.37
C TRP A 94 15.08 25.03 18.47
N ASP A 95 15.61 23.89 18.95
CA ASP A 95 16.66 23.87 19.98
C ASP A 95 18.01 24.39 19.46
N ARG A 96 18.43 23.98 18.25
CA ARG A 96 19.81 24.15 17.77
C ARG A 96 20.03 25.35 16.87
N VAL A 97 19.07 25.64 16.01
CA VAL A 97 19.17 26.67 14.97
C VAL A 97 18.48 27.95 15.42
N LEU A 98 17.31 27.79 16.06
CA LEU A 98 16.49 28.93 16.50
C LEU A 98 16.74 29.29 17.97
N PHE A 99 17.70 28.65 18.63
CA PHE A 99 18.13 28.92 20.01
C PHE A 99 16.96 29.04 21.00
N ARG A 100 15.94 28.19 20.85
CA ARG A 100 14.71 28.18 21.65
C ARG A 100 13.93 29.50 21.65
N ASN A 101 14.00 30.26 20.56
CA ASN A 101 13.24 31.50 20.39
C ASN A 101 11.73 31.19 20.45
N LYS A 102 11.02 31.87 21.38
CA LYS A 102 9.58 31.69 21.61
C LYS A 102 8.73 32.18 20.43
N VAL A 103 9.13 33.24 19.74
CA VAL A 103 8.38 33.76 18.58
C VAL A 103 8.40 32.76 17.43
N LEU A 104 9.56 32.18 17.16
CA LEU A 104 9.68 31.18 16.10
C LEU A 104 9.05 29.83 16.49
N LEU A 105 8.90 29.54 17.78
CA LEU A 105 8.08 28.42 18.23
C LEU A 105 6.61 28.61 17.82
N VAL A 106 6.08 29.82 17.95
CA VAL A 106 4.71 30.14 17.50
C VAL A 106 4.57 29.87 16.00
N VAL A 107 5.58 30.23 15.19
CA VAL A 107 5.58 29.93 13.75
C VAL A 107 5.51 28.43 13.48
N ILE A 108 6.33 27.63 14.18
CA ILE A 108 6.30 26.15 14.05
C ILE A 108 4.92 25.59 14.44
N LEU A 109 4.33 26.09 15.53
CA LEU A 109 3.00 25.67 15.98
C LEU A 109 1.90 26.07 14.99
N LEU A 110 1.97 27.26 14.39
CA LEU A 110 1.02 27.71 13.36
C LEU A 110 1.12 26.85 12.11
N LEU A 111 2.33 26.49 11.67
CA LEU A 111 2.52 25.54 10.57
C LEU A 111 1.90 24.17 10.91
N TRP A 112 2.06 23.72 12.16
CA TRP A 112 1.48 22.46 12.61
C TRP A 112 -0.06 22.48 12.64
N ILE A 113 -0.65 23.57 13.14
CA ILE A 113 -2.10 23.81 13.08
C ILE A 113 -2.55 23.82 11.61
N GLY A 114 -1.78 24.45 10.72
CA GLY A 114 -2.02 24.41 9.28
C GLY A 114 -2.08 22.99 8.72
N CYS A 115 -1.18 22.09 9.13
CA CYS A 115 -1.23 20.68 8.75
C CYS A 115 -2.53 20.00 9.22
N ILE A 116 -2.96 20.25 10.46
CA ILE A 116 -4.22 19.69 10.99
C ILE A 116 -5.43 20.20 10.20
N VAL A 117 -5.44 21.48 9.80
CA VAL A 117 -6.50 22.04 8.95
C VAL A 117 -6.51 21.39 7.57
N VAL A 118 -5.36 21.22 6.93
CA VAL A 118 -5.26 20.62 5.60
C VAL A 118 -5.71 19.15 5.61
N VAL A 119 -5.34 18.40 6.65
CA VAL A 119 -5.78 17.01 6.86
C VAL A 119 -7.31 16.88 6.89
N ASN A 120 -8.02 17.89 7.40
CA ASN A 120 -9.47 17.90 7.53
C ASN A 120 -10.18 18.71 6.43
N ARG A 121 -9.48 19.06 5.32
CA ARG A 121 -10.07 19.87 4.24
C ARG A 121 -11.26 19.19 3.56
N GLY A 122 -11.26 17.86 3.47
CA GLY A 122 -12.35 17.07 2.90
C GLY A 122 -13.53 16.86 3.86
N GLY A 123 -13.36 17.21 5.14
CA GLY A 123 -14.27 16.91 6.23
C GLY A 123 -13.51 16.50 7.48
N PHE A 124 -14.17 16.55 8.63
CA PHE A 124 -13.53 16.22 9.91
C PHE A 124 -13.37 14.71 10.07
N CYS A 125 -12.13 14.25 10.18
CA CYS A 125 -11.80 12.85 10.48
C CYS A 125 -11.06 12.77 11.83
N PRO A 126 -11.75 12.37 12.93
CA PRO A 126 -11.17 12.33 14.26
C PRO A 126 -9.94 11.43 14.34
N MET A 127 -10.01 10.25 13.73
CA MET A 127 -8.95 9.24 13.79
C MET A 127 -7.68 9.75 13.13
N VAL A 128 -7.76 10.30 11.91
CA VAL A 128 -6.59 10.87 11.23
C VAL A 128 -6.04 12.08 12.00
N THR A 129 -6.92 12.95 12.51
CA THR A 129 -6.52 14.11 13.30
C THR A 129 -5.72 13.71 14.55
N SER A 130 -6.07 12.60 15.21
CA SER A 130 -5.36 12.13 16.38
C SER A 130 -3.88 11.81 16.12
N TYR A 131 -3.49 11.37 14.92
CA TYR A 131 -2.07 11.16 14.58
C TYR A 131 -1.28 12.46 14.70
N PHE A 132 -1.85 13.54 14.16
CA PHE A 132 -1.24 14.87 14.16
C PHE A 132 -1.32 15.56 15.53
N LEU A 133 -2.19 15.10 16.44
CA LEU A 133 -2.29 15.63 17.79
C LEU A 133 -1.46 14.87 18.82
N VAL A 134 -1.29 13.54 18.66
CA VAL A 134 -0.65 12.70 19.70
C VAL A 134 0.83 12.47 19.41
N ILE A 135 1.19 12.07 18.19
CA ILE A 135 2.59 11.67 17.88
C ILE A 135 3.56 12.85 18.02
N PRO A 136 3.27 14.05 17.48
CA PRO A 136 4.21 15.17 17.54
C PRO A 136 4.53 15.65 18.94
N PRO A 137 3.55 15.88 19.85
CA PRO A 137 3.87 16.29 21.21
C PRO A 137 4.67 15.25 22.00
N VAL A 138 4.38 13.95 21.82
CA VAL A 138 5.14 12.87 22.45
C VAL A 138 6.60 12.90 21.97
N VAL A 139 6.80 12.95 20.66
CA VAL A 139 8.13 12.97 20.04
C VAL A 139 8.89 14.24 20.38
N TRP A 140 8.25 15.40 20.30
CA TRP A 140 8.84 16.69 20.63
C TRP A 140 9.32 16.74 22.08
N SER A 141 8.46 16.31 23.02
CA SER A 141 8.79 16.28 24.45
C SER A 141 9.93 15.31 24.75
N ALA A 142 9.90 14.11 24.15
CA ALA A 142 10.98 13.14 24.29
C ALA A 142 12.30 13.65 23.68
N ALA A 143 12.23 14.31 22.51
CA ALA A 143 13.38 14.91 21.85
C ALA A 143 14.04 15.94 22.77
N LEU A 144 13.30 16.92 23.27
CA LEU A 144 13.86 17.94 24.16
C LEU A 144 14.42 17.37 25.47
N ARG A 145 13.82 16.29 25.99
CA ARG A 145 14.28 15.63 27.22
C ARG A 145 15.58 14.84 27.04
N TRP A 146 15.75 14.18 25.89
CA TRP A 146 16.89 13.27 25.66
C TRP A 146 17.98 13.85 24.77
N MET A 147 17.73 15.02 24.16
CA MET A 147 18.70 15.69 23.33
C MET A 147 19.94 16.13 24.16
N PRO A 148 21.16 15.83 23.69
CA PRO A 148 22.38 16.19 24.42
C PRO A 148 22.57 17.71 24.55
N ALA A 149 23.22 18.17 25.63
CA ALA A 149 23.55 19.58 25.81
C ALA A 149 24.34 20.17 24.61
N GLN A 150 24.13 21.46 24.33
CA GLN A 150 24.76 22.18 23.22
C GLN A 150 26.27 22.27 23.45
N ALA A 151 27.06 21.66 22.55
CA ALA A 151 28.50 21.86 22.51
C ALA A 151 28.82 23.26 21.97
N LYS A 152 29.93 23.87 22.43
CA LYS A 152 30.42 25.19 22.02
C LYS A 152 30.47 25.37 20.48
N GLN A 153 30.33 26.62 20.03
CA GLN A 153 30.41 27.03 18.62
C GLN A 153 31.61 26.38 17.91
N GLY A 154 31.39 25.82 16.71
CA GLY A 154 32.39 25.08 15.92
C GLY A 154 32.05 23.60 15.67
N ALA A 155 31.19 22.98 16.49
CA ALA A 155 30.79 21.57 16.35
C ALA A 155 29.59 21.31 15.39
N TRP A 156 29.26 22.27 14.52
CA TRP A 156 28.16 22.15 13.55
C TRP A 156 28.58 21.37 12.30
N VAL A 157 29.80 21.63 11.79
CA VAL A 157 30.37 20.93 10.63
C VAL A 157 30.45 19.43 10.87
N ASN A 158 30.95 18.99 12.04
CA ASN A 158 30.99 17.56 12.41
C ASN A 158 29.61 16.90 12.53
N ARG A 159 28.53 17.66 12.77
CA ARG A 159 27.16 17.12 12.85
C ARG A 159 26.49 17.03 11.47
N MET A 160 26.86 17.92 10.55
CA MET A 160 26.39 17.87 9.15
C MET A 160 26.88 16.62 8.41
N VAL A 161 28.04 16.06 8.80
CA VAL A 161 28.61 14.83 8.21
C VAL A 161 27.63 13.66 8.20
N HIS A 162 26.75 13.53 9.19
CA HIS A 162 25.77 12.43 9.26
C HIS A 162 24.58 12.60 8.31
N PHE A 163 24.31 13.81 7.82
CA PHE A 163 23.26 14.07 6.84
C PHE A 163 23.74 13.82 5.41
N ILE A 164 25.06 13.90 5.16
CA ILE A 164 25.64 13.71 3.83
C ILE A 164 25.30 12.31 3.27
N PRO A 165 25.51 11.19 4.00
CA PRO A 165 25.13 9.87 3.49
C PRO A 165 23.65 9.72 3.18
N ILE A 166 22.77 10.32 3.98
CA ILE A 166 21.32 10.28 3.74
C ILE A 166 21.00 11.00 2.43
N ALA A 167 21.57 12.18 2.22
CA ALA A 167 21.39 12.94 0.98
C ALA A 167 21.96 12.21 -0.24
N LEU A 168 23.16 11.66 -0.14
CA LEU A 168 23.79 10.90 -1.23
C LEU A 168 22.99 9.64 -1.58
N LEU A 169 22.56 8.86 -0.57
CA LEU A 169 21.71 7.70 -0.79
C LEU A 169 20.37 8.10 -1.41
N ALA A 170 19.76 9.20 -0.97
CA ALA A 170 18.53 9.70 -1.56
C ALA A 170 18.73 9.99 -3.06
N VAL A 171 19.78 10.73 -3.44
CA VAL A 171 20.09 11.01 -4.85
C VAL A 171 20.30 9.71 -5.64
N LEU A 172 21.14 8.79 -5.14
CA LEU A 172 21.44 7.53 -5.82
C LEU A 172 20.21 6.63 -6.00
N TRP A 173 19.35 6.52 -4.98
CA TRP A 173 18.14 5.71 -5.08
C TRP A 173 17.09 6.36 -5.98
N THR A 174 16.97 7.70 -5.95
CA THR A 174 16.04 8.41 -6.85
C THR A 174 16.44 8.33 -8.32
N SER A 175 17.74 8.28 -8.64
CA SER A 175 18.18 8.12 -10.03
C SER A 175 17.93 6.72 -10.59
N GLN A 176 17.68 5.73 -9.73
CA GLN A 176 17.36 4.34 -10.09
C GLN A 176 15.88 4.00 -9.92
N MET A 177 15.04 4.99 -9.59
CA MET A 177 13.62 4.76 -9.35
C MET A 177 12.87 4.60 -10.67
N ASP A 178 12.63 3.35 -11.06
CA ASP A 178 11.85 2.98 -12.26
C ASP A 178 10.56 2.23 -11.88
N SER A 179 9.83 1.75 -12.90
CA SER A 179 8.60 0.95 -12.71
C SER A 179 8.85 -0.45 -12.18
N HIS A 180 10.08 -0.96 -12.21
CA HIS A 180 10.44 -2.35 -11.87
C HIS A 180 11.06 -2.48 -10.48
N LEU A 181 11.53 -1.39 -9.87
CA LEU A 181 12.21 -1.37 -8.58
C LEU A 181 11.49 -2.19 -7.51
N PHE A 182 10.17 -2.04 -7.37
CA PHE A 182 9.40 -2.82 -6.39
C PHE A 182 9.38 -4.31 -6.70
N SER A 183 9.16 -4.69 -7.97
CA SER A 183 9.19 -6.09 -8.38
C SER A 183 10.59 -6.68 -8.24
N ASP A 184 11.64 -5.91 -8.48
CA ASP A 184 13.03 -6.37 -8.38
C ASP A 184 13.44 -6.56 -6.92
N ILE A 185 13.04 -5.66 -6.02
CA ILE A 185 13.18 -5.86 -4.58
C ILE A 185 12.46 -7.14 -4.16
N ARG A 186 11.22 -7.34 -4.60
CA ARG A 186 10.48 -8.56 -4.26
C ARG A 186 11.19 -9.81 -4.79
N ASP A 187 11.57 -9.83 -6.06
CA ASP A 187 12.04 -11.04 -6.73
C ASP A 187 13.47 -11.41 -6.31
N HIS A 188 14.35 -10.41 -6.19
CA HIS A 188 15.78 -10.62 -5.94
C HIS A 188 16.15 -10.50 -4.45
N LEU A 189 15.47 -9.67 -3.66
CA LEU A 189 15.75 -9.53 -2.22
C LEU A 189 14.81 -10.35 -1.34
N LEU A 190 13.51 -10.36 -1.61
CA LEU A 190 12.54 -11.06 -0.74
C LEU A 190 12.41 -12.54 -1.09
N LEU A 191 12.09 -12.87 -2.33
CA LEU A 191 11.78 -14.24 -2.75
C LEU A 191 13.01 -15.14 -2.93
N SER A 192 14.22 -14.56 -2.90
CA SER A 192 15.48 -15.29 -3.04
C SER A 192 15.91 -16.06 -1.79
N ASN A 193 15.33 -15.77 -0.61
CA ASN A 193 15.73 -16.38 0.66
C ASN A 193 14.52 -16.61 1.59
N ALA A 194 14.67 -17.48 2.59
CA ALA A 194 13.56 -17.90 3.46
C ALA A 194 13.01 -16.77 4.34
N ILE A 195 13.86 -15.84 4.80
CA ILE A 195 13.44 -14.71 5.65
C ILE A 195 12.62 -13.73 4.82
N GLY A 196 13.11 -13.36 3.64
CA GLY A 196 12.41 -12.47 2.73
C GLY A 196 11.06 -13.03 2.27
N LYS A 197 10.94 -14.34 2.03
CA LYS A 197 9.65 -15.00 1.77
C LYS A 197 8.66 -14.80 2.92
N LYS A 198 9.07 -15.00 4.18
CA LYS A 198 8.21 -14.74 5.34
C LYS A 198 7.77 -13.28 5.44
N VAL A 199 8.63 -12.33 5.10
CA VAL A 199 8.30 -10.90 5.07
C VAL A 199 7.28 -10.60 3.96
N ASN A 200 7.47 -11.19 2.77
CA ASN A 200 6.53 -11.10 1.67
C ASN A 200 5.15 -11.67 2.06
N ASP A 201 5.13 -12.88 2.62
CA ASP A 201 3.88 -13.55 3.01
C ASP A 201 3.15 -12.76 4.10
N PHE A 202 3.89 -12.22 5.06
CA PHE A 202 3.35 -11.31 6.07
C PHE A 202 2.71 -10.07 5.43
N TYR A 203 3.41 -9.43 4.49
CA TYR A 203 2.90 -8.24 3.80
C TYR A 203 1.59 -8.54 3.07
N TYR A 204 1.55 -9.57 2.21
CA TYR A 204 0.34 -9.86 1.43
C TYR A 204 -0.80 -10.42 2.27
N LYS A 205 -0.51 -11.09 3.39
CA LYS A 205 -1.52 -11.52 4.36
C LYS A 205 -2.26 -10.34 4.99
N TYR A 206 -1.57 -9.23 5.27
CA TYR A 206 -2.15 -8.11 6.03
C TYR A 206 -2.35 -6.81 5.23
N THR A 207 -1.90 -6.73 3.97
CA THR A 207 -1.91 -5.46 3.20
C THR A 207 -3.31 -4.89 2.95
N LEU A 208 -4.34 -5.74 2.84
CA LEU A 208 -5.71 -5.28 2.52
C LEU A 208 -6.43 -4.61 3.68
N TYR A 209 -6.14 -4.98 4.93
CA TYR A 209 -6.77 -4.38 6.12
C TYR A 209 -6.47 -2.87 6.25
N PRO A 210 -5.20 -2.41 6.30
CA PRO A 210 -4.91 -0.98 6.33
C PRO A 210 -5.19 -0.29 5.00
N ALA A 211 -5.20 -1.03 3.87
CA ALA A 211 -5.61 -0.44 2.60
C ALA A 211 -7.09 -0.03 2.62
N GLU A 212 -7.97 -0.79 3.28
CA GLU A 212 -9.40 -0.46 3.33
C GLU A 212 -9.68 0.87 4.04
N VAL A 213 -8.99 1.13 5.15
CA VAL A 213 -9.13 2.31 6.01
C VAL A 213 -9.28 3.63 5.26
N PHE A 214 -8.51 3.82 4.19
CA PHE A 214 -8.38 5.10 3.52
C PHE A 214 -8.72 5.07 2.03
N LYS A 215 -9.24 3.95 1.51
CA LYS A 215 -9.65 3.85 0.10
C LYS A 215 -10.74 4.89 -0.17
N SER A 216 -10.63 5.59 -1.31
CA SER A 216 -11.79 6.29 -1.82
C SER A 216 -12.84 5.28 -2.28
N LEU A 217 -14.10 5.71 -2.42
CA LEU A 217 -15.15 4.83 -2.92
C LEU A 217 -14.75 4.22 -4.26
N ASP A 218 -14.22 4.98 -5.21
CA ASP A 218 -13.74 4.44 -6.49
C ASP A 218 -12.69 3.31 -6.38
N GLN A 219 -11.94 3.25 -5.28
CA GLN A 219 -10.93 2.24 -5.02
C GLN A 219 -11.47 0.99 -4.30
N LYS A 220 -12.64 1.09 -3.64
CA LYS A 220 -13.33 -0.04 -3.02
C LYS A 220 -13.80 -1.04 -4.09
N ILE A 221 -13.76 -2.34 -3.76
CA ILE A 221 -14.23 -3.39 -4.66
C ILE A 221 -15.75 -3.37 -4.77
N LEU A 222 -16.42 -3.33 -3.61
CA LEU A 222 -17.87 -3.34 -3.49
C LEU A 222 -18.28 -2.06 -2.77
N LYS A 223 -19.39 -1.44 -3.19
CA LYS A 223 -20.05 -0.36 -2.48
C LYS A 223 -21.51 -0.70 -2.27
N THR A 224 -22.08 -0.25 -1.17
CA THR A 224 -23.52 -0.36 -0.92
C THR A 224 -24.25 0.88 -1.43
N CYS A 225 -25.46 0.67 -1.95
CA CYS A 225 -26.30 1.75 -2.45
C CYS A 225 -27.76 1.53 -2.05
N SER A 226 -28.44 2.58 -1.62
CA SER A 226 -29.90 2.62 -1.55
C SER A 226 -30.45 3.58 -2.61
N ILE A 227 -31.62 3.24 -3.15
CA ILE A 227 -32.35 4.09 -4.08
C ILE A 227 -33.72 4.34 -3.45
N GLU A 228 -34.00 5.60 -3.14
CA GLU A 228 -35.19 6.00 -2.39
C GLU A 228 -35.94 7.10 -3.14
N SER A 229 -37.27 7.13 -3.00
CA SER A 229 -38.11 8.23 -3.48
C SER A 229 -37.95 8.61 -4.97
N ILE A 230 -37.78 7.62 -5.85
CA ILE A 230 -37.74 7.84 -7.31
C ILE A 230 -39.16 8.05 -7.84
N ARG A 231 -39.42 9.22 -8.42
CA ARG A 231 -40.74 9.59 -8.97
C ARG A 231 -41.03 8.88 -10.29
N GLU A 232 -40.01 8.70 -11.12
CA GLU A 232 -40.16 8.10 -12.46
C GLU A 232 -39.71 6.64 -12.48
N GLN A 233 -40.65 5.69 -12.48
CA GLN A 233 -40.28 4.27 -12.47
C GLN A 233 -39.57 3.81 -13.76
N SER A 234 -39.69 4.56 -14.86
CA SER A 234 -39.05 4.31 -16.15
C SER A 234 -37.51 4.42 -16.12
N ILE A 235 -36.94 5.20 -15.18
CA ILE A 235 -35.49 5.40 -15.10
C ILE A 235 -34.78 4.31 -14.28
N MET A 236 -35.53 3.55 -13.46
CA MET A 236 -34.99 2.55 -12.53
C MET A 236 -34.08 1.52 -13.23
N PRO A 237 -34.44 0.88 -14.36
CA PRO A 237 -33.57 -0.09 -15.02
C PRO A 237 -32.22 0.49 -15.47
N TYR A 238 -32.18 1.78 -15.82
CA TYR A 238 -30.96 2.47 -16.22
C TYR A 238 -30.09 2.82 -15.01
N LEU A 239 -30.72 3.22 -13.90
CA LEU A 239 -30.05 3.45 -12.62
C LEU A 239 -29.39 2.17 -12.11
N GLU A 240 -30.17 1.10 -11.97
CA GLU A 240 -29.71 -0.19 -11.46
C GLU A 240 -28.54 -0.74 -12.28
N ARG A 241 -28.67 -0.70 -13.61
CA ARG A 241 -27.61 -1.14 -14.52
C ARG A 241 -26.37 -0.27 -14.40
N GLY A 242 -26.54 1.06 -14.32
CA GLY A 242 -25.45 2.00 -14.17
C GLY A 242 -24.64 1.76 -12.90
N LEU A 243 -25.33 1.50 -11.78
CA LEU A 243 -24.74 1.22 -10.47
C LEU A 243 -24.03 -0.13 -10.44
N LEU A 244 -24.70 -1.21 -10.86
CA LEU A 244 -24.13 -2.56 -10.88
C LEU A 244 -22.91 -2.68 -11.80
N ASN A 245 -22.86 -1.90 -12.89
CA ASN A 245 -21.69 -1.83 -13.77
C ASN A 245 -20.45 -1.26 -13.06
N HIS A 246 -20.64 -0.48 -11.99
CA HIS A 246 -19.58 0.18 -11.21
C HIS A 246 -19.48 -0.37 -9.78
N ASP A 247 -20.02 -1.57 -9.54
CA ASP A 247 -19.98 -2.31 -8.27
C ASP A 247 -20.67 -1.59 -7.10
N TYR A 248 -21.63 -0.72 -7.41
CA TYR A 248 -22.60 -0.22 -6.42
C TYR A 248 -23.76 -1.22 -6.35
N LEU A 249 -23.83 -1.95 -5.24
CA LEU A 249 -24.78 -3.01 -4.98
C LEU A 249 -26.00 -2.44 -4.27
N ILE A 250 -27.18 -2.65 -4.87
CA ILE A 250 -28.42 -2.11 -4.32
C ILE A 250 -28.87 -3.01 -3.17
N VAL A 251 -28.91 -2.44 -1.97
CA VAL A 251 -29.29 -3.14 -0.74
C VAL A 251 -30.62 -2.55 -0.23
N SER A 252 -31.40 -3.38 0.44
CA SER A 252 -32.71 -2.99 0.98
C SER A 252 -32.61 -2.73 2.49
N GLY A 253 -33.43 -1.79 2.99
CA GLY A 253 -33.58 -1.53 4.44
C GLY A 253 -32.88 -0.26 4.92
N ASP A 254 -32.99 0.02 6.23
CA ASP A 254 -32.43 1.21 6.91
C ASP A 254 -30.91 1.11 7.17
N ALA A 255 -30.20 0.31 6.39
CA ALA A 255 -28.76 0.13 6.55
C ALA A 255 -27.99 1.41 6.18
N THR A 256 -26.89 1.65 6.87
CA THR A 256 -25.91 2.68 6.47
C THR A 256 -25.25 2.27 5.17
N VAL A 257 -25.42 3.06 4.12
CA VAL A 257 -24.91 2.78 2.77
C VAL A 257 -23.83 3.78 2.35
N ASP A 258 -22.89 3.35 1.49
CA ASP A 258 -21.88 4.25 0.93
C ASP A 258 -22.50 5.37 0.06
N LEU A 259 -23.64 5.07 -0.58
CA LEU A 259 -24.37 5.97 -1.46
C LEU A 259 -25.89 5.84 -1.31
N ARG A 260 -26.57 6.93 -0.94
CA ARG A 260 -28.03 7.04 -1.08
C ARG A 260 -28.37 7.92 -2.28
N ILE A 261 -29.32 7.48 -3.10
CA ILE A 261 -29.80 8.24 -4.25
C ILE A 261 -31.27 8.58 -4.05
N THR A 262 -31.58 9.88 -4.10
CA THR A 262 -32.95 10.40 -4.11
C THR A 262 -33.21 11.22 -5.38
N GLN A 263 -34.48 11.43 -5.74
CA GLN A 263 -34.86 12.24 -6.89
C GLN A 263 -35.65 13.49 -6.46
N GLU A 264 -35.13 14.65 -6.85
CA GLU A 264 -35.82 15.94 -6.78
C GLU A 264 -36.06 16.43 -8.22
N ASP A 265 -37.30 16.33 -8.69
CA ASP A 265 -37.69 16.63 -10.08
C ASP A 265 -36.84 15.89 -11.12
N ASN A 266 -36.07 16.58 -11.96
CA ASN A 266 -35.20 15.98 -12.98
C ASN A 266 -33.72 15.88 -12.52
N VAL A 267 -33.49 15.95 -11.21
CA VAL A 267 -32.15 15.92 -10.59
C VAL A 267 -32.08 14.75 -9.62
N LEU A 268 -31.01 13.97 -9.74
CA LEU A 268 -30.61 12.97 -8.77
C LEU A 268 -29.72 13.62 -7.72
N VAL A 269 -30.03 13.39 -6.45
CA VAL A 269 -29.23 13.81 -5.31
C VAL A 269 -28.49 12.58 -4.78
N PHE A 270 -27.16 12.69 -4.71
CA PHE A 270 -26.27 11.65 -4.22
C PHE A 270 -25.80 12.04 -2.83
N GLU A 271 -26.13 11.21 -1.86
CA GLU A 271 -25.96 11.46 -0.44
C GLU A 271 -25.00 10.44 0.19
N ASN A 272 -24.26 10.90 1.20
CA ASN A 272 -23.45 10.08 2.08
C ASN A 272 -23.67 10.56 3.52
N GLU A 273 -24.02 9.65 4.44
CA GLU A 273 -24.38 9.99 5.83
C GLU A 273 -25.40 11.16 5.92
N GLU A 274 -26.48 11.09 5.14
CA GLU A 274 -27.56 12.11 5.08
C GLU A 274 -27.13 13.50 4.56
N ARG A 275 -25.89 13.64 4.08
CA ARG A 275 -25.40 14.88 3.47
C ARG A 275 -25.45 14.78 1.95
N ALA A 276 -26.07 15.77 1.32
CA ALA A 276 -26.04 15.91 -0.14
C ALA A 276 -24.62 16.28 -0.62
N ILE A 277 -23.94 15.35 -1.29
CA ILE A 277 -22.57 15.50 -1.79
C ILE A 277 -22.56 16.00 -3.24
N LEU A 278 -23.45 15.45 -4.07
CA LEU A 278 -23.52 15.77 -5.50
C LEU A 278 -24.98 15.82 -5.97
N ARG A 279 -25.28 16.81 -6.81
CA ARG A 279 -26.56 16.93 -7.52
C ARG A 279 -26.28 16.84 -9.01
N ALA A 280 -26.94 15.92 -9.71
CA ALA A 280 -26.71 15.71 -11.14
C ALA A 280 -28.04 15.48 -11.89
N PRO A 281 -28.23 16.03 -13.09
CA PRO A 281 -29.42 15.75 -13.89
C PRO A 281 -29.54 14.25 -14.20
N VAL A 282 -30.77 13.71 -14.22
CA VAL A 282 -31.02 12.28 -14.55
C VAL A 282 -30.34 11.89 -15.87
N LYS A 283 -30.47 12.74 -16.90
CA LYS A 283 -29.83 12.54 -18.21
C LYS A 283 -28.30 12.42 -18.14
N ALA A 284 -27.65 13.16 -17.23
CA ALA A 284 -26.20 13.10 -17.07
C ALA A 284 -25.77 11.73 -16.52
N PHE A 285 -26.50 11.21 -15.51
CA PHE A 285 -26.21 9.89 -14.97
C PHE A 285 -26.50 8.77 -15.98
N VAL A 286 -27.65 8.79 -16.64
CA VAL A 286 -28.02 7.75 -17.63
C VAL A 286 -27.00 7.68 -18.78
N SER A 287 -26.50 8.83 -19.23
CA SER A 287 -25.52 8.87 -20.33
C SER A 287 -24.10 8.46 -19.92
N ARG A 288 -23.65 8.83 -18.71
CA ARG A 288 -22.27 8.62 -18.24
C ARG A 288 -22.22 8.33 -16.73
N PRO A 289 -22.74 7.18 -16.26
CA PRO A 289 -22.86 6.90 -14.84
C PRO A 289 -21.50 6.90 -14.13
N GLY A 290 -20.47 6.31 -14.76
CA GLY A 290 -19.11 6.27 -14.19
C GLY A 290 -18.49 7.65 -13.94
N ARG A 291 -18.83 8.67 -14.75
CA ARG A 291 -18.34 10.04 -14.51
C ARG A 291 -18.98 10.64 -13.26
N VAL A 292 -20.29 10.46 -13.09
CA VAL A 292 -21.04 10.99 -11.95
C VAL A 292 -20.60 10.29 -10.66
N LEU A 293 -20.47 8.96 -10.69
CA LEU A 293 -20.03 8.17 -9.53
C LEU A 293 -18.59 8.50 -9.13
N LYS A 294 -17.70 8.74 -10.10
CA LYS A 294 -16.33 9.19 -9.83
C LYS A 294 -16.29 10.58 -9.21
N GLU A 295 -17.13 11.50 -9.69
CA GLU A 295 -17.23 12.84 -9.10
C GLU A 295 -17.78 12.79 -7.67
N PHE A 296 -18.80 11.95 -7.42
CA PHE A 296 -19.33 11.70 -6.09
C PHE A 296 -18.24 11.17 -5.14
N SER A 297 -17.54 10.11 -5.55
CA SER A 297 -16.42 9.51 -4.81
C SER A 297 -15.32 10.53 -4.49
N GLN A 298 -14.96 11.41 -5.43
CA GLN A 298 -13.96 12.45 -5.20
C GLN A 298 -14.42 13.50 -4.18
N LYS A 299 -15.71 13.87 -4.21
CA LYS A 299 -16.29 14.86 -3.28
C LYS A 299 -16.55 14.28 -1.88
N SER A 300 -16.73 12.97 -1.76
CA SER A 300 -16.91 12.27 -0.47
C SER A 300 -15.59 11.82 0.18
N ASP A 301 -14.43 12.07 -0.46
CA ASP A 301 -13.15 11.52 -0.04
C ASP A 301 -12.48 12.30 1.11
N LEU A 302 -12.65 11.80 2.33
CA LEU A 302 -12.04 12.38 3.54
C LEU A 302 -10.52 12.12 3.65
N TYR A 303 -9.99 11.14 2.92
CA TYR A 303 -8.64 10.62 3.14
C TYR A 303 -7.63 11.03 2.07
N ALA A 304 -8.01 11.86 1.09
CA ALA A 304 -7.15 12.24 -0.03
C ALA A 304 -5.77 12.76 0.39
N PHE A 305 -5.74 13.74 1.31
CA PHE A 305 -4.48 14.25 1.84
C PHE A 305 -3.75 13.20 2.69
N PHE A 306 -4.47 12.44 3.51
CA PHE A 306 -3.88 11.42 4.36
C PHE A 306 -3.18 10.32 3.54
N ARG A 307 -3.78 9.86 2.44
CA ARG A 307 -3.16 8.93 1.49
C ARG A 307 -1.89 9.52 0.88
N GLN A 308 -1.93 10.77 0.42
CA GLN A 308 -0.75 11.43 -0.15
C GLN A 308 0.38 11.57 0.88
N PHE A 309 0.05 11.99 2.10
CA PHE A 309 1.01 12.08 3.20
C PHE A 309 1.58 10.69 3.56
N THR A 310 0.74 9.65 3.58
CA THR A 310 1.16 8.26 3.80
C THR A 310 2.16 7.82 2.75
N PHE A 311 1.90 8.10 1.46
CA PHE A 311 2.81 7.78 0.36
C PHE A 311 4.17 8.46 0.51
N PHE A 312 4.21 9.77 0.74
CA PHE A 312 5.49 10.48 0.95
C PHE A 312 6.21 10.03 2.22
N SER A 313 5.47 9.72 3.29
CA SER A 313 6.06 9.21 4.52
C SER A 313 6.66 7.82 4.34
N LEU A 314 6.04 6.97 3.52
CA LEU A 314 6.61 5.68 3.15
C LEU A 314 7.85 5.82 2.23
N LEU A 315 7.81 6.75 1.27
CA LEU A 315 8.89 6.95 0.31
C LEU A 315 10.13 7.61 0.95
N ILE A 316 9.93 8.54 1.89
CA ILE A 316 11.02 9.35 2.46
C ILE A 316 11.20 9.04 3.96
N GLY A 317 10.12 9.09 4.73
CA GLY A 317 10.16 8.91 6.19
C GLY A 317 10.63 7.53 6.62
N PHE A 318 10.12 6.47 5.98
CA PHE A 318 10.51 5.10 6.33
C PHE A 318 12.00 4.81 6.08
N PRO A 319 12.59 5.12 4.90
CA PRO A 319 14.03 4.96 4.68
C PRO A 319 14.90 5.75 5.67
N ILE A 320 14.55 6.99 6.00
CA ILE A 320 15.27 7.80 6.99
C ILE A 320 15.18 7.16 8.38
N THR A 321 14.01 6.64 8.74
CA THR A 321 13.81 5.94 10.02
C THR A 321 14.69 4.69 10.09
N LEU A 322 14.71 3.88 9.03
CA LEU A 322 15.57 2.71 8.91
C LEU A 322 17.06 3.07 9.02
N TYR A 323 17.48 4.15 8.35
CA TYR A 323 18.85 4.67 8.47
C TYR A 323 19.18 5.02 9.92
N ILE A 324 18.32 5.75 10.62
CA ILE A 324 18.55 6.17 12.02
C ILE A 324 18.67 4.95 12.95
N PHE A 325 17.85 3.92 12.75
CA PHE A 325 17.94 2.67 13.52
C PHE A 325 19.23 1.89 13.24
N LEU A 326 19.59 1.70 11.97
CA LEU A 326 20.84 1.03 11.58
C LEU A 326 22.06 1.79 12.10
N TYR A 327 22.06 3.12 11.98
CA TYR A 327 23.11 3.97 12.49
C TYR A 327 23.26 3.82 14.02
N ALA A 328 22.14 3.83 14.76
CA ALA A 328 22.14 3.65 16.20
C ALA A 328 22.64 2.25 16.60
N LEU A 329 22.27 1.21 15.86
CA LEU A 329 22.73 -0.16 16.07
C LEU A 329 24.25 -0.29 15.85
N PHE A 330 24.77 0.16 14.72
CA PHE A 330 26.20 0.15 14.45
C PHE A 330 26.98 0.98 15.47
N CYS A 331 26.47 2.16 15.84
CA CYS A 331 27.06 2.95 16.92
C CYS A 331 27.12 2.18 18.25
N LEU A 332 26.07 1.45 18.61
CA LEU A 332 26.03 0.69 19.86
C LEU A 332 27.09 -0.41 19.88
N VAL A 333 27.21 -1.16 18.78
CA VAL A 333 28.20 -2.24 18.63
C VAL A 333 29.62 -1.68 18.61
N LEU A 334 29.90 -0.66 17.79
CA LEU A 334 31.24 -0.10 17.63
C LEU A 334 31.75 0.58 18.90
N ARG A 335 30.86 1.14 19.73
CA ARG A 335 31.23 1.77 21.01
C ARG A 335 31.77 0.81 22.06
N VAL A 336 31.59 -0.49 21.88
CA VAL A 336 32.25 -1.50 22.72
C VAL A 336 33.77 -1.45 22.52
N PHE A 337 34.24 -1.08 21.33
CA PHE A 337 35.64 -1.16 20.94
C PHE A 337 36.30 0.20 20.67
N LEU A 338 35.52 1.20 20.25
CA LEU A 338 36.01 2.48 19.72
C LEU A 338 35.51 3.68 20.53
N ASP A 339 36.21 4.80 20.41
CA ASP A 339 35.78 6.06 20.99
C ASP A 339 34.53 6.63 20.27
N SER A 340 33.91 7.63 20.89
CA SER A 340 32.61 8.16 20.46
C SER A 340 32.64 8.81 19.08
N LEU A 341 33.75 9.43 18.66
CA LEU A 341 33.82 10.12 17.38
C LEU A 341 34.02 9.09 16.27
N THR A 342 35.01 8.22 16.45
CA THR A 342 35.35 7.17 15.49
C THR A 342 34.18 6.21 15.25
N SER A 343 33.50 5.77 16.32
CA SER A 343 32.31 4.93 16.21
C SER A 343 31.19 5.58 15.38
N SER A 344 30.99 6.89 15.54
CA SER A 344 29.93 7.64 14.87
C SER A 344 30.21 7.80 13.37
N VAL A 345 31.47 8.09 13.00
CA VAL A 345 31.89 8.19 11.59
C VAL A 345 31.82 6.81 10.92
N ILE A 346 32.35 5.77 11.55
CA ILE A 346 32.33 4.41 10.99
C ILE A 346 30.89 3.90 10.85
N ALA A 347 30.01 4.11 11.84
CA ALA A 347 28.60 3.73 11.71
C ALA A 347 27.91 4.41 10.52
N SER A 348 28.19 5.70 10.33
CA SER A 348 27.68 6.48 9.19
C SER A 348 28.17 5.92 7.84
N LEU A 349 29.45 5.54 7.77
CA LEU A 349 30.06 4.91 6.60
C LEU A 349 29.48 3.52 6.34
N LEU A 350 29.28 2.70 7.37
CA LEU A 350 28.67 1.37 7.23
C LEU A 350 27.22 1.46 6.72
N CYS A 351 26.43 2.41 7.21
CA CYS A 351 25.09 2.66 6.66
C CYS A 351 25.14 3.06 5.19
N PHE A 352 26.10 3.92 4.81
CA PHE A 352 26.30 4.34 3.43
C PHE A 352 26.67 3.17 2.51
N LEU A 353 27.68 2.39 2.91
CA LEU A 353 28.14 1.21 2.17
C LEU A 353 27.04 0.16 2.05
N LEU A 354 26.26 -0.08 3.10
CA LEU A 354 25.12 -0.99 3.06
C LEU A 354 24.05 -0.51 2.06
N GLY A 355 23.74 0.80 2.06
CA GLY A 355 22.80 1.39 1.12
C GLY A 355 23.25 1.30 -0.34
N ILE A 356 24.55 1.46 -0.61
CA ILE A 356 25.15 1.25 -1.94
C ILE A 356 25.14 -0.23 -2.31
N ALA A 357 25.50 -1.13 -1.40
CA ALA A 357 25.54 -2.56 -1.66
C ALA A 357 24.15 -3.10 -2.03
N LEU A 358 23.10 -2.65 -1.34
CA LEU A 358 21.71 -2.98 -1.68
C LEU A 358 21.34 -2.49 -3.08
N LEU A 359 21.70 -1.25 -3.43
CA LEU A 359 21.44 -0.68 -4.76
C LEU A 359 22.21 -1.44 -5.86
N GLY A 360 23.48 -1.76 -5.64
CA GLY A 360 24.30 -2.54 -6.58
C GLY A 360 23.79 -3.96 -6.79
N HIS A 361 23.26 -4.62 -5.74
CA HIS A 361 22.65 -5.93 -5.86
C HIS A 361 21.42 -5.92 -6.76
N LEU A 362 20.56 -4.90 -6.63
CA LEU A 362 19.37 -4.73 -7.46
C LEU A 362 19.72 -4.40 -8.92
N HIS A 363 20.77 -3.61 -9.16
CA HIS A 363 21.19 -3.26 -10.51
C HIS A 363 21.79 -4.46 -11.27
N HIS A 364 22.63 -5.27 -10.61
CA HIS A 364 23.25 -6.44 -11.22
C HIS A 364 22.24 -7.52 -11.65
N SER A 365 21.06 -7.56 -11.02
CA SER A 365 19.97 -8.45 -11.44
C SER A 365 19.22 -7.99 -12.70
N THR A 366 19.38 -6.74 -13.14
CA THR A 366 18.57 -6.12 -14.20
C THR A 366 19.34 -5.92 -15.52
N GLU A 367 20.68 -5.96 -15.51
CA GLU A 367 21.52 -5.41 -16.59
C GLU A 367 21.81 -6.30 -17.82
N LYS A 368 21.30 -7.53 -17.95
CA LYS A 368 21.47 -8.24 -19.23
C LYS A 368 20.47 -7.67 -20.23
N LYS A 369 20.90 -6.77 -21.12
CA LYS A 369 20.09 -6.35 -22.29
C LYS A 369 19.82 -7.59 -23.14
N ILE A 370 18.60 -8.10 -23.08
CA ILE A 370 18.17 -9.25 -23.87
C ILE A 370 17.80 -8.72 -25.27
N GLU A 371 18.51 -9.20 -26.29
CA GLU A 371 18.07 -9.02 -27.67
C GLU A 371 17.10 -10.16 -28.06
N VAL A 372 16.15 -9.87 -28.95
CA VAL A 372 15.13 -10.86 -29.39
C VAL A 372 15.77 -12.14 -29.95
N LYS A 373 16.92 -12.02 -30.61
CA LYS A 373 17.65 -13.16 -31.21
C LYS A 373 18.19 -14.15 -30.15
N ASP A 374 18.47 -13.68 -28.94
CA ASP A 374 19.01 -14.49 -27.83
C ASP A 374 17.89 -14.97 -26.90
N LEU A 375 16.64 -14.62 -27.19
CA LEU A 375 15.52 -14.83 -26.28
C LEU A 375 15.14 -16.30 -26.13
N ALA A 376 15.20 -17.10 -27.20
CA ALA A 376 14.94 -18.53 -27.14
C ALA A 376 15.93 -19.23 -26.18
N ASP A 377 17.22 -18.96 -26.33
CA ASP A 377 18.27 -19.49 -25.45
C ASP A 377 18.10 -18.99 -24.00
N THR A 378 17.67 -17.73 -23.83
CA THR A 378 17.47 -17.14 -22.50
C THR A 378 16.26 -17.77 -21.77
N VAL A 379 15.18 -18.10 -22.50
CA VAL A 379 14.01 -18.82 -21.97
C VAL A 379 14.40 -20.23 -21.50
N GLU A 380 15.37 -20.86 -22.16
CA GLU A 380 15.85 -22.21 -21.82
C GLU A 380 17.06 -22.22 -20.87
N SER A 381 17.56 -21.05 -20.46
CA SER A 381 18.72 -20.93 -19.56
C SER A 381 18.55 -21.72 -18.27
N GLU A 382 19.61 -22.34 -17.75
CA GLU A 382 19.58 -23.02 -16.44
C GLU A 382 19.34 -22.03 -15.28
N ARG A 383 19.68 -20.75 -15.48
CA ARG A 383 19.56 -19.70 -14.46
C ARG A 383 18.15 -19.11 -14.46
N TRP A 384 17.40 -19.33 -13.39
CA TRP A 384 16.04 -18.81 -13.25
C TRP A 384 15.94 -17.29 -13.37
N GLN A 385 16.99 -16.54 -12.97
CA GLN A 385 17.03 -15.09 -13.11
C GLN A 385 17.02 -14.66 -14.59
N GLU A 386 17.73 -15.39 -15.45
CA GLU A 386 17.75 -15.13 -16.89
C GLU A 386 16.39 -15.47 -17.50
N ARG A 387 15.78 -16.59 -17.11
CA ARG A 387 14.42 -16.95 -17.52
C ARG A 387 13.36 -15.93 -17.08
N VAL A 388 13.46 -15.40 -15.85
CA VAL A 388 12.59 -14.31 -15.37
C VAL A 388 12.79 -13.03 -16.17
N ALA A 389 14.04 -12.67 -16.48
CA ALA A 389 14.33 -11.51 -17.32
C ALA A 389 13.75 -11.69 -18.73
N ALA A 390 13.83 -12.89 -19.31
CA ALA A 390 13.17 -13.23 -20.57
C ALA A 390 11.64 -13.09 -20.49
N LEU A 391 11.00 -13.59 -19.43
CA LEU A 391 9.55 -13.44 -19.23
C LEU A 391 9.13 -11.98 -19.10
N LYS A 392 9.90 -11.16 -18.36
CA LYS A 392 9.66 -9.70 -18.27
C LYS A 392 9.75 -9.07 -19.67
N PHE A 393 10.81 -9.37 -20.41
CA PHE A 393 11.03 -8.87 -21.76
C PHE A 393 9.90 -9.27 -22.73
N ILE A 394 9.46 -10.54 -22.71
CA ILE A 394 8.34 -11.03 -23.52
C ILE A 394 7.06 -10.23 -23.20
N GLY A 395 6.74 -10.06 -21.92
CA GLY A 395 5.56 -9.34 -21.48
C GLY A 395 5.58 -7.85 -21.84
N GLU A 396 6.73 -7.19 -21.72
CA GLU A 396 6.92 -5.76 -22.04
C GLU A 396 6.85 -5.48 -23.54
N ASN A 397 7.34 -6.40 -24.36
CA ASN A 397 7.33 -6.27 -25.83
C ASN A 397 6.09 -6.89 -26.48
N GLY A 398 5.16 -7.45 -25.68
CA GLY A 398 3.93 -8.06 -26.19
C GLY A 398 4.16 -9.29 -27.07
N LEU A 399 5.28 -9.99 -26.87
CA LEU A 399 5.59 -11.22 -27.60
C LEU A 399 4.72 -12.37 -27.06
N ASP A 400 4.34 -13.32 -27.91
CA ASP A 400 3.57 -14.49 -27.46
C ASP A 400 4.54 -15.56 -26.94
N LEU A 401 4.42 -15.90 -25.66
CA LEU A 401 5.24 -16.96 -25.05
C LEU A 401 5.11 -18.30 -25.77
N GLY A 402 3.98 -18.55 -26.43
CA GLY A 402 3.78 -19.75 -27.23
C GLY A 402 4.74 -19.88 -28.43
N ASP A 403 5.43 -18.81 -28.82
CA ASP A 403 6.47 -18.83 -29.86
C ASP A 403 7.77 -19.50 -29.36
N PHE A 404 7.97 -19.57 -28.05
CA PHE A 404 9.18 -20.11 -27.43
C PHE A 404 8.92 -21.51 -26.88
N GLN A 405 9.77 -22.46 -27.24
CA GLN A 405 9.78 -23.77 -26.60
C GLN A 405 10.32 -23.65 -25.15
N GLY A 406 10.11 -24.68 -24.33
CA GLY A 406 10.77 -24.78 -23.02
C GLY A 406 10.07 -24.15 -21.81
N TYR A 407 9.07 -23.26 -21.96
CA TYR A 407 8.42 -22.62 -20.79
C TYR A 407 7.67 -23.61 -19.88
N LYS A 408 7.25 -24.78 -20.40
CA LYS A 408 6.47 -25.76 -19.61
C LYS A 408 7.20 -26.24 -18.36
N GLY A 409 8.53 -26.30 -18.38
CA GLY A 409 9.32 -26.62 -17.18
C GLY A 409 9.16 -25.59 -16.07
N MET A 410 8.91 -24.33 -16.43
CA MET A 410 8.76 -23.21 -15.49
C MET A 410 7.49 -23.34 -14.65
N LEU A 411 6.44 -24.03 -15.12
CA LEU A 411 5.22 -24.30 -14.35
C LEU A 411 5.52 -25.02 -13.03
N LYS A 412 6.56 -25.86 -13.01
CA LYS A 412 6.99 -26.64 -11.84
C LYS A 412 8.28 -26.10 -11.20
N SER A 413 8.69 -24.88 -11.58
CA SER A 413 9.91 -24.27 -11.04
C SER A 413 9.85 -24.16 -9.52
N PRO A 414 10.96 -24.38 -8.78
CA PRO A 414 11.01 -24.07 -7.36
C PRO A 414 10.98 -22.56 -7.06
N HIS A 415 11.19 -21.71 -8.08
CA HIS A 415 11.30 -20.27 -7.93
C HIS A 415 9.94 -19.57 -8.10
N ILE A 416 9.47 -18.93 -7.03
CA ILE A 416 8.17 -18.22 -6.99
C ILE A 416 8.11 -17.10 -8.02
N ALA A 417 9.18 -16.32 -8.17
CA ALA A 417 9.25 -15.22 -9.13
C ALA A 417 9.06 -15.72 -10.58
N GLU A 418 9.65 -16.87 -10.93
CA GLU A 418 9.48 -17.47 -12.25
C GLU A 418 8.04 -17.88 -12.53
N ARG A 419 7.39 -18.59 -11.60
CA ARG A 419 5.98 -18.99 -11.77
C ARG A 419 5.05 -17.78 -11.82
N TYR A 420 5.33 -16.74 -11.05
CA TYR A 420 4.60 -15.47 -11.07
C TYR A 420 4.68 -14.78 -12.45
N TRP A 421 5.90 -14.61 -12.98
CA TRP A 421 6.09 -13.95 -14.28
C TRP A 421 5.56 -14.80 -15.42
N LEU A 422 5.66 -16.12 -15.31
CA LEU A 422 5.07 -17.05 -16.27
C LEU A 422 3.55 -16.85 -16.36
N ALA A 423 2.86 -16.84 -15.21
CA ALA A 423 1.42 -16.59 -15.16
C ALA A 423 1.04 -15.27 -15.85
N ARG A 424 1.79 -14.21 -15.57
CA ARG A 424 1.57 -12.88 -16.17
C ARG A 424 1.66 -12.91 -17.69
N VAL A 425 2.69 -13.56 -18.23
CA VAL A 425 2.92 -13.63 -19.68
C VAL A 425 1.89 -14.54 -20.37
N LEU A 426 1.51 -15.66 -19.75
CA LEU A 426 0.44 -16.53 -20.27
C LEU A 426 -0.92 -15.81 -20.40
N GLY A 427 -1.15 -14.77 -19.59
CA GLY A 427 -2.32 -13.90 -19.70
C GLY A 427 -2.38 -13.05 -20.97
N VAL A 428 -1.23 -12.81 -21.62
CA VAL A 428 -1.14 -12.06 -22.88
C VAL A 428 -1.26 -12.99 -24.10
N SER A 429 -0.78 -14.23 -23.96
CA SER A 429 -0.79 -15.23 -25.02
C SER A 429 -2.20 -15.48 -25.58
N ARG A 430 -2.30 -15.61 -26.90
CA ARG A 430 -3.56 -15.92 -27.60
C ARG A 430 -3.65 -17.37 -28.07
N ARG A 431 -2.57 -18.12 -27.91
CA ARG A 431 -2.47 -19.53 -28.26
C ARG A 431 -3.41 -20.41 -27.41
N PRO A 432 -4.31 -21.20 -27.99
CA PRO A 432 -5.25 -22.03 -27.22
C PRO A 432 -4.57 -23.00 -26.24
N GLU A 433 -3.40 -23.51 -26.60
CA GLU A 433 -2.62 -24.46 -25.81
C GLU A 433 -2.06 -23.88 -24.50
N THR A 434 -1.95 -22.55 -24.37
CA THR A 434 -1.44 -21.89 -23.16
C THR A 434 -2.51 -21.67 -22.10
N TYR A 435 -3.80 -21.87 -22.45
CA TYR A 435 -4.92 -21.67 -21.52
C TYR A 435 -4.99 -22.73 -20.41
N PRO A 436 -4.88 -24.05 -20.69
CA PRO A 436 -4.81 -25.06 -19.63
C PRO A 436 -3.62 -24.87 -18.70
N ASP A 437 -2.47 -24.44 -19.25
CA ASP A 437 -1.27 -24.16 -18.47
C ASP A 437 -1.48 -22.99 -17.51
N LEU A 438 -2.18 -21.93 -17.94
CA LEU A 438 -2.56 -20.82 -17.06
C LEU A 438 -3.57 -21.25 -15.97
N LEU A 439 -4.55 -22.08 -16.31
CA LEU A 439 -5.52 -22.61 -15.33
C LEU A 439 -4.82 -23.45 -14.25
N ALA A 440 -3.84 -24.27 -14.64
CA ALA A 440 -3.07 -25.10 -13.69
C ALA A 440 -2.32 -24.26 -12.64
N ILE A 441 -1.99 -23.00 -12.93
CA ILE A 441 -1.33 -22.10 -11.98
C ILE A 441 -2.28 -21.66 -10.84
N LEU A 442 -3.60 -21.81 -11.00
CA LEU A 442 -4.54 -21.58 -9.89
C LEU A 442 -4.36 -22.57 -8.73
N ASP A 443 -3.66 -23.68 -8.95
CA ASP A 443 -3.29 -24.68 -7.95
C ASP A 443 -1.88 -24.43 -7.35
N ASP A 444 -1.23 -23.30 -7.65
CA ASP A 444 0.09 -22.97 -7.12
C ASP A 444 0.08 -22.86 -5.58
N PRO A 445 1.07 -23.42 -4.87
CA PRO A 445 1.12 -23.33 -3.42
C PRO A 445 1.35 -21.90 -2.91
N HIS A 446 1.84 -20.99 -3.75
CA HIS A 446 2.18 -19.63 -3.34
C HIS A 446 1.04 -18.64 -3.72
N PRO A 447 0.40 -17.96 -2.75
CA PRO A 447 -0.74 -17.07 -3.00
C PRO A 447 -0.48 -15.99 -4.05
N ASN A 448 0.69 -15.34 -4.04
CA ASN A 448 1.00 -14.31 -5.03
C ASN A 448 1.00 -14.82 -6.48
N VAL A 449 1.33 -16.10 -6.70
CA VAL A 449 1.30 -16.71 -8.03
C VAL A 449 -0.15 -16.95 -8.46
N VAL A 450 -0.99 -17.45 -7.55
CA VAL A 450 -2.44 -17.62 -7.76
C VAL A 450 -3.13 -16.27 -8.07
N SER A 451 -2.81 -15.22 -7.30
CA SER A 451 -3.27 -13.85 -7.57
C SER A 451 -2.92 -13.39 -8.98
N MET A 452 -1.68 -13.69 -9.42
CA MET A 452 -1.23 -13.34 -10.77
C MET A 452 -1.92 -14.18 -11.85
N ALA A 453 -2.23 -15.45 -11.58
CA ALA A 453 -3.04 -16.27 -12.48
C ALA A 453 -4.46 -15.71 -12.65
N PHE A 454 -5.13 -15.27 -11.58
CA PHE A 454 -6.41 -14.57 -11.69
C PHE A 454 -6.30 -13.28 -12.52
N TYR A 455 -5.29 -12.45 -12.25
CA TYR A 455 -5.01 -11.25 -13.05
C TYR A 455 -4.87 -11.60 -14.54
N ALA A 456 -4.05 -12.61 -14.85
CA ALA A 456 -3.77 -13.07 -16.19
C ALA A 456 -5.01 -13.63 -16.90
N LEU A 457 -5.89 -14.37 -16.22
CA LEU A 457 -7.16 -14.84 -16.78
C LEU A 457 -8.08 -13.67 -17.17
N GLY A 458 -8.17 -12.64 -16.33
CA GLY A 458 -8.90 -11.42 -16.63
C GLY A 458 -8.32 -10.67 -17.84
N GLN A 459 -6.99 -10.54 -17.91
CA GLN A 459 -6.28 -9.91 -19.02
C GLN A 459 -6.45 -10.69 -20.34
N ARG A 460 -6.47 -12.02 -20.27
CA ARG A 460 -6.65 -12.90 -21.42
C ARG A 460 -8.05 -12.73 -22.02
N GLY A 461 -9.06 -12.40 -21.24
CA GLY A 461 -10.40 -12.11 -21.77
C GLY A 461 -11.21 -13.36 -22.16
N ASP A 462 -10.76 -14.56 -21.78
CA ASP A 462 -11.46 -15.81 -22.09
C ASP A 462 -12.59 -16.05 -21.09
N MET A 463 -13.84 -15.82 -21.53
CA MET A 463 -15.03 -15.94 -20.67
C MET A 463 -15.25 -17.35 -20.11
N ARG A 464 -14.60 -18.39 -20.66
CA ARG A 464 -14.65 -19.75 -20.10
C ARG A 464 -14.09 -19.82 -18.68
N ALA A 465 -13.22 -18.88 -18.31
CA ALA A 465 -12.64 -18.80 -16.97
C ALA A 465 -13.64 -18.36 -15.89
N ILE A 466 -14.78 -17.74 -16.26
CA ILE A 466 -15.75 -17.20 -15.29
C ILE A 466 -16.21 -18.26 -14.29
N ARG A 467 -16.53 -19.47 -14.75
CA ARG A 467 -16.99 -20.55 -13.87
C ARG A 467 -15.91 -20.97 -12.88
N GLU A 468 -14.70 -21.23 -13.37
CA GLU A 468 -13.57 -21.62 -12.52
C GLU A 468 -13.25 -20.54 -11.48
N ILE A 469 -13.19 -19.27 -11.90
CA ILE A 469 -12.88 -18.16 -10.98
C ILE A 469 -13.96 -18.05 -9.88
N ARG A 470 -15.23 -18.29 -10.21
CA ARG A 470 -16.31 -18.31 -9.21
C ARG A 470 -16.21 -19.48 -8.23
N GLU A 471 -15.87 -20.67 -8.67
CA GLU A 471 -15.70 -21.81 -7.76
C GLU A 471 -14.51 -21.58 -6.81
N ARG A 472 -13.42 -20.98 -7.32
CA ARG A 472 -12.23 -20.67 -6.53
C ARG A 472 -12.45 -19.52 -5.54
N ILE A 473 -13.21 -18.48 -5.90
CA ILE A 473 -13.45 -17.34 -5.00
C ILE A 473 -14.29 -17.74 -3.77
N GLU A 474 -15.23 -18.67 -3.96
CA GLU A 474 -16.11 -19.19 -2.89
C GLU A 474 -15.35 -20.11 -1.91
N THR A 475 -14.28 -20.76 -2.37
CA THR A 475 -13.50 -21.73 -1.58
C THR A 475 -12.16 -21.18 -1.06
N SER A 476 -11.72 -20.02 -1.54
CA SER A 476 -10.45 -19.41 -1.15
C SER A 476 -10.45 -18.89 0.28
N ASP A 477 -9.38 -19.16 1.02
CA ASP A 477 -9.12 -18.63 2.38
C ASP A 477 -8.13 -17.45 2.40
N ASP A 478 -7.83 -16.89 1.22
CA ASP A 478 -6.90 -15.77 1.02
C ASP A 478 -7.63 -14.57 0.40
N TRP A 479 -7.71 -13.47 1.15
CA TRP A 479 -8.43 -12.26 0.72
C TRP A 479 -7.77 -11.60 -0.50
N TYR A 480 -6.45 -11.66 -0.60
CA TYR A 480 -5.71 -11.06 -1.72
C TYR A 480 -6.03 -11.79 -3.04
N ASN A 481 -6.09 -13.12 -3.00
CA ASN A 481 -6.54 -13.94 -4.12
C ASN A 481 -7.99 -13.64 -4.50
N GLN A 482 -8.90 -13.51 -3.52
CA GLN A 482 -10.30 -13.16 -3.82
C GLN A 482 -10.44 -11.78 -4.46
N TRP A 483 -9.61 -10.81 -4.04
CA TRP A 483 -9.57 -9.48 -4.65
C TRP A 483 -9.20 -9.55 -6.13
N TYR A 484 -8.19 -10.35 -6.49
CA TYR A 484 -7.80 -10.55 -7.89
C TYR A 484 -8.83 -11.36 -8.69
N ALA A 485 -9.39 -12.42 -8.10
CA ALA A 485 -10.45 -13.23 -8.69
C ALA A 485 -11.67 -12.36 -9.04
N TYR A 486 -12.13 -11.52 -8.11
CA TYR A 486 -13.25 -10.61 -8.37
C TYR A 486 -12.95 -9.65 -9.52
N LYS A 487 -11.76 -9.03 -9.53
CA LYS A 487 -11.36 -8.14 -10.62
C LYS A 487 -11.29 -8.86 -11.96
N ALA A 488 -10.81 -10.09 -11.99
CA ALA A 488 -10.80 -10.92 -13.18
C ALA A 488 -12.21 -11.18 -13.69
N LEU A 489 -13.17 -11.54 -12.81
CA LEU A 489 -14.57 -11.68 -13.17
C LEU A 489 -15.13 -10.40 -13.81
N ARG A 490 -14.88 -9.23 -13.19
CA ARG A 490 -15.32 -7.94 -13.73
C ARG A 490 -14.71 -7.65 -15.10
N ALA A 491 -13.42 -7.94 -15.30
CA ALA A 491 -12.75 -7.78 -16.60
C ALA A 491 -13.35 -8.69 -17.69
N LEU A 492 -13.82 -9.88 -17.32
CA LEU A 492 -14.52 -10.82 -18.19
C LEU A 492 -16.00 -10.47 -18.44
N GLY A 493 -16.48 -9.33 -17.91
CA GLY A 493 -17.85 -8.87 -18.07
C GLY A 493 -18.87 -9.53 -17.13
N TRP A 494 -18.41 -10.34 -16.17
CA TRP A 494 -19.28 -10.89 -15.13
C TRP A 494 -19.78 -9.77 -14.22
N LYS A 495 -21.04 -9.89 -13.80
CA LYS A 495 -21.69 -8.96 -12.87
C LYS A 495 -22.28 -9.73 -11.71
N GLN A 496 -22.22 -9.10 -10.55
CA GLN A 496 -22.96 -9.53 -9.37
C GLN A 496 -24.45 -9.69 -9.70
N SER A 497 -25.03 -10.80 -9.27
CA SER A 497 -26.46 -11.07 -9.33
C SER A 497 -26.89 -11.55 -7.95
N ARG A 498 -28.07 -11.13 -7.50
CA ARG A 498 -28.63 -11.64 -6.25
C ARG A 498 -28.86 -13.15 -6.38
N LEU A 499 -28.33 -13.92 -5.46
CA LEU A 499 -28.68 -15.33 -5.28
C LEU A 499 -30.21 -15.37 -5.03
N ARG A 500 -30.90 -16.23 -5.80
CA ARG A 500 -32.34 -16.43 -5.68
C ARG A 500 -32.67 -17.34 -4.53
#